data_AF-A0A0M2RLG1-F1
#
_entry.id   AF-A0A0M2RLG1-F1
#
_cell.length_a   1.000
_cell.length_b   1.000
_cell.length_c   1.000
_cell.angle_alpha   90.00
_cell.angle_beta   90.00
_cell.angle_gamma   90.00
#
_symmetry.space_group_name_H-M   'P 1'
#
loop_
_entity.id
_entity.type
_entity.pdbx_description
1 polymer ?
#
loop_
_entity_poly.entity_id
_entity_poly.type
_entity_poly.pdbx_seq_one_letter_code
_entity_poly.pdbx_strand_id
1 'polypeptide(L)'
;MDELRAGLTRIADTVVPDPDPYGRLIRHARRRRRRRFAGLGAAVAAILVAALAGPAALTASGPPPAVDDYAGHGHPIDSPWARRLIDSPTRGSLAEDRDFVAEVARLFDKNRAEVLMADDLPTVKVLYADESAGFRQVVLVYHSATAAALVSREGPVGASPVRLLRSDGSSNQPVEPFTLLSTTSQTTDPPRQWLLGLAPAGCRILLSRAAYPDETGLRRQWQAVPTDGYALVDQASVGGWWRVECDGQVRQAGPMWAPELEGLDGTYPDDGRWTPGTEPPNPTVARQAGRMYAALARQSGLPDGTRPVIRWSGQLGTAEGEAVLLAPPGKGPTLLLVGETGAGPLLAVATARDTAPAEPPPPDGPLAPSLVTTGYAPADDLLAVRLPGRDGGRAVLTGKLLVIPERGVTRIEAVTDGTVRASAPVLNGMALLNLPVGSPVLLRGLDRDGQVRSSGPLREPASGDRIFNESVVSNW
;
A
#
# COMPACT_ATOMS: atom_id res chain seq x y z
N MET A 1 -28.57 -37.00 22.63
CA MET A 1 -27.48 -36.20 22.01
C MET A 1 -26.36 -37.09 21.47
N ASP A 2 -26.00 -38.19 22.16
CA ASP A 2 -24.90 -39.06 21.70
C ASP A 2 -25.25 -39.96 20.51
N GLU A 3 -26.51 -40.37 20.34
CA GLU A 3 -26.94 -41.12 19.14
C GLU A 3 -26.91 -40.29 17.85
N LEU A 4 -27.14 -38.97 17.94
CA LEU A 4 -27.05 -38.06 16.78
C LEU A 4 -25.59 -37.82 16.37
N ARG A 5 -24.66 -37.78 17.33
CA ARG A 5 -23.21 -37.72 17.03
C ARG A 5 -22.72 -39.03 16.42
N ALA A 6 -23.11 -40.17 16.99
CA ALA A 6 -22.72 -41.48 16.46
C ALA A 6 -23.30 -41.76 15.06
N GLY A 7 -24.49 -41.24 14.76
CA GLY A 7 -25.11 -41.31 13.43
C GLY A 7 -24.37 -40.51 12.37
N LEU A 8 -23.91 -39.29 12.70
CA LEU A 8 -23.20 -38.42 11.75
C LEU A 8 -21.78 -38.91 11.45
N THR A 9 -21.07 -39.46 12.44
CA THR A 9 -19.74 -40.06 12.21
C THR A 9 -19.82 -41.27 11.28
N ARG A 10 -20.87 -42.09 11.40
CA ARG A 10 -21.08 -43.27 10.55
C ARG A 10 -21.39 -42.92 9.09
N ILE A 11 -21.96 -41.74 8.83
CA ILE A 11 -22.23 -41.26 7.47
C ILE A 11 -20.96 -40.69 6.84
N ALA A 12 -20.10 -40.02 7.62
CA ALA A 12 -18.84 -39.46 7.15
C ALA A 12 -17.81 -40.54 6.75
N ASP A 13 -17.77 -41.69 7.44
CA ASP A 13 -16.84 -42.78 7.15
C ASP A 13 -17.15 -43.56 5.86
N THR A 14 -18.32 -43.35 5.26
CA THR A 14 -18.75 -44.02 4.00
C THR A 14 -18.50 -43.20 2.74
N VAL A 15 -17.98 -41.97 2.84
CA VAL A 15 -17.71 -41.13 1.66
C VAL A 15 -16.27 -41.34 1.19
N VAL A 16 -16.07 -42.31 0.31
CA VAL A 16 -14.82 -42.45 -0.46
C VAL A 16 -14.85 -41.42 -1.59
N PRO A 17 -13.87 -40.50 -1.70
CA PRO A 17 -13.78 -39.57 -2.81
C PRO A 17 -13.55 -40.33 -4.12
N ASP A 18 -14.42 -40.10 -5.11
CA ASP A 18 -14.24 -40.62 -6.46
C ASP A 18 -12.94 -40.04 -7.06
N PRO A 19 -12.11 -40.83 -7.76
CA PRO A 19 -10.85 -40.33 -8.31
C PRO A 19 -11.10 -39.21 -9.32
N ASP A 20 -10.46 -38.06 -9.06
CA ASP A 20 -10.59 -36.82 -9.81
C ASP A 20 -10.61 -37.04 -11.36
N PRO A 21 -11.73 -36.76 -12.04
CA PRO A 21 -11.87 -36.93 -13.48
C PRO A 21 -11.00 -35.95 -14.29
N TYR A 22 -10.54 -34.85 -13.70
CA TYR A 22 -9.72 -33.84 -14.40
C TYR A 22 -8.28 -34.32 -14.65
N GLY A 23 -7.74 -35.20 -13.80
CA GLY A 23 -6.38 -35.72 -13.94
C GLY A 23 -6.13 -36.58 -15.20
N ARG A 24 -7.19 -37.17 -15.79
CA ARG A 24 -7.09 -37.95 -17.05
C ARG A 24 -7.15 -37.04 -18.28
N LEU A 25 -7.91 -35.94 -18.20
CA LEU A 25 -8.09 -34.99 -19.30
C LEU A 25 -6.83 -34.16 -19.57
N ILE A 26 -6.11 -33.76 -18.51
CA ILE A 26 -4.85 -32.99 -18.62
C ILE A 26 -3.71 -33.83 -19.22
N ARG A 27 -3.67 -35.15 -18.96
CA ARG A 27 -2.66 -36.05 -19.52
C ARG A 27 -2.84 -36.27 -21.04
N HIS A 28 -4.07 -36.32 -21.54
CA HIS A 28 -4.32 -36.44 -22.99
C HIS A 28 -4.04 -35.15 -23.77
N ALA A 29 -4.31 -33.98 -23.18
CA ALA A 29 -4.00 -32.68 -23.80
C ALA A 29 -2.48 -32.44 -23.95
N ARG A 30 -1.67 -32.84 -22.96
CA ARG A 30 -0.20 -32.73 -23.01
C ARG A 30 0.44 -33.57 -24.13
N ARG A 31 -0.08 -34.78 -24.41
CA ARG A 31 0.43 -35.65 -25.51
C ARG A 31 0.12 -35.10 -26.91
N ARG A 32 -1.02 -34.40 -27.09
CA ARG A 32 -1.40 -33.82 -28.39
C ARG A 32 -0.61 -32.55 -28.74
N ARG A 33 -0.25 -31.72 -27.74
CA ARG A 33 0.60 -30.53 -27.95
C ARG A 33 2.04 -30.87 -28.33
N ARG A 34 2.65 -31.91 -27.72
CA ARG A 34 4.03 -32.31 -28.03
C ARG A 34 4.24 -32.77 -29.49
N ARG A 35 3.19 -33.26 -30.17
CA ARG A 35 3.26 -33.64 -31.59
C ARG A 35 3.08 -32.47 -32.57
N ARG A 36 2.57 -31.31 -32.12
CA ARG A 36 2.35 -30.12 -32.98
C ARG A 36 3.55 -29.17 -33.05
N PHE A 37 4.49 -29.27 -32.10
CA PHE A 37 5.68 -28.39 -32.04
C PHE A 37 6.97 -29.03 -32.60
N ALA A 38 6.91 -30.23 -33.18
CA ALA A 38 8.05 -30.87 -33.83
C ALA A 38 8.23 -30.43 -35.32
N GLY A 39 7.44 -29.47 -35.82
CA GLY A 39 7.40 -29.10 -37.25
C GLY A 39 7.63 -27.63 -37.60
N LEU A 40 8.02 -26.76 -36.66
CA LEU A 40 8.23 -25.33 -36.92
C LEU A 40 9.66 -24.89 -36.58
N GLY A 41 10.62 -25.63 -37.12
CA GLY A 41 12.05 -25.31 -37.05
C GLY A 41 12.60 -24.96 -38.43
N ALA A 42 12.17 -23.84 -39.02
CA ALA A 42 12.86 -23.16 -40.14
C ALA A 42 12.05 -21.91 -40.60
N ALA A 43 12.23 -20.72 -39.99
CA ALA A 43 11.82 -19.43 -40.60
C ALA A 43 12.20 -18.14 -39.81
N VAL A 44 13.26 -18.07 -38.99
CA VAL A 44 13.64 -16.79 -38.32
C VAL A 44 15.14 -16.52 -38.41
N ALA A 45 15.64 -16.44 -39.64
CA ALA A 45 16.99 -15.96 -39.94
C ALA A 45 16.92 -15.03 -41.17
N ALA A 46 16.30 -13.85 -41.03
CA ALA A 46 16.26 -12.86 -42.12
C ALA A 46 16.02 -11.40 -41.70
N ILE A 47 16.05 -11.05 -40.40
CA ILE A 47 15.81 -9.67 -39.95
C ILE A 47 16.90 -9.27 -38.94
N LEU A 48 18.15 -9.15 -39.40
CA LEU A 48 19.28 -8.69 -38.56
C LEU A 48 20.36 -7.98 -39.38
N VAL A 49 19.99 -7.17 -40.39
CA VAL A 49 20.98 -6.47 -41.25
C VAL A 49 20.71 -4.96 -41.43
N ALA A 50 19.68 -4.37 -40.83
CA ALA A 50 19.30 -2.97 -41.14
C ALA A 50 19.50 -1.95 -40.00
N ALA A 51 20.53 -2.08 -39.15
CA ALA A 51 20.77 -1.11 -38.06
C ALA A 51 22.25 -0.79 -37.79
N LEU A 52 23.10 -0.76 -38.83
CA LEU A 52 24.50 -0.32 -38.75
C LEU A 52 24.75 0.85 -39.69
N ALA A 53 24.29 2.06 -39.34
CA ALA A 53 24.83 3.33 -39.84
C ALA A 53 24.26 4.52 -39.04
N GLY A 54 25.02 5.04 -38.08
CA GLY A 54 24.74 6.31 -37.40
C GLY A 54 26.04 6.95 -36.90
N PRO A 55 26.20 8.29 -36.95
CA PRO A 55 27.51 8.95 -36.87
C PRO A 55 28.05 9.05 -35.44
N ALA A 56 29.34 8.81 -35.30
CA ALA A 56 30.11 8.92 -34.07
C ALA A 56 30.22 10.38 -33.57
N ALA A 57 29.72 10.63 -32.36
CA ALA A 57 30.09 11.78 -31.55
C ALA A 57 31.14 11.32 -30.51
N LEU A 58 32.34 11.90 -30.61
CA LEU A 58 33.48 11.63 -29.74
C LEU A 58 33.23 12.28 -28.36
N THR A 59 32.88 11.46 -27.37
CA THR A 59 33.06 11.79 -25.95
C THR A 59 34.23 10.97 -25.41
N ALA A 60 35.16 11.65 -24.73
CA ALA A 60 36.29 11.03 -24.05
C ALA A 60 35.77 10.10 -22.95
N SER A 61 35.76 8.80 -23.25
CA SER A 61 35.53 7.73 -22.28
C SER A 61 36.74 7.62 -21.36
N GLY A 62 36.55 7.98 -20.08
CA GLY A 62 37.41 7.46 -19.02
C GLY A 62 37.39 5.92 -19.01
N PRO A 63 38.34 5.26 -18.32
CA PRO A 63 38.30 3.81 -18.20
C PRO A 63 36.90 3.38 -17.71
N PRO A 64 36.30 2.33 -18.29
CA PRO A 64 35.02 1.84 -17.81
C PRO A 64 35.15 1.57 -16.30
N PRO A 65 34.19 2.01 -15.47
CA PRO A 65 34.20 1.66 -14.06
C PRO A 65 34.35 0.14 -13.93
N ALA A 66 35.15 -0.31 -12.97
CA ALA A 66 35.33 -1.72 -12.72
C ALA A 66 33.94 -2.36 -12.52
N VAL A 67 33.75 -3.57 -13.02
CA VAL A 67 32.47 -4.31 -12.94
C VAL A 67 31.95 -4.41 -11.49
N ASP A 68 32.84 -4.26 -10.51
CA ASP A 68 32.54 -4.23 -9.08
C ASP A 68 31.72 -3.00 -8.63
N ASP A 69 31.80 -1.85 -9.29
CA ASP A 69 31.07 -0.62 -8.87
C ASP A 69 29.55 -0.73 -9.05
N TYR A 70 29.06 -1.71 -9.82
CA TYR A 70 27.64 -1.95 -10.04
C TYR A 70 27.07 -3.12 -9.22
N ALA A 71 27.91 -3.84 -8.48
CA ALA A 71 27.46 -4.94 -7.66
C ALA A 71 26.74 -4.42 -6.41
N GLY A 72 25.61 -5.04 -6.07
CA GLY A 72 24.89 -4.76 -4.84
C GLY A 72 25.62 -5.35 -3.64
N HIS A 73 26.01 -4.47 -2.71
CA HIS A 73 26.59 -4.83 -1.41
C HIS A 73 25.53 -5.13 -0.32
N GLY A 74 24.25 -5.14 -0.72
CA GLY A 74 23.13 -5.30 0.19
C GLY A 74 22.89 -4.07 1.07
N HIS A 75 21.99 -4.27 2.03
CA HIS A 75 21.53 -3.25 2.96
C HIS A 75 21.81 -3.70 4.40
N PRO A 76 22.07 -2.77 5.34
CA PRO A 76 22.28 -3.11 6.75
C PRO A 76 21.12 -3.94 7.35
N ILE A 77 21.46 -4.89 8.23
CA ILE A 77 20.49 -5.67 9.00
C ILE A 77 20.32 -4.98 10.37
N ASP A 78 19.45 -3.97 10.40
CA ASP A 78 19.30 -3.09 11.57
C ASP A 78 18.26 -3.59 12.59
N SER A 79 17.61 -4.72 12.33
CA SER A 79 16.55 -5.26 13.19
C SER A 79 16.71 -6.75 13.46
N PRO A 80 16.50 -7.22 14.72
CA PRO A 80 16.42 -8.65 15.02
C PRO A 80 15.28 -9.35 14.26
N TRP A 81 14.24 -8.63 13.84
CA TRP A 81 13.17 -9.21 13.04
C TRP A 81 13.55 -9.42 11.59
N ALA A 82 14.37 -8.54 11.01
CA ALA A 82 14.94 -8.77 9.69
C ALA A 82 15.81 -10.04 9.71
N ARG A 83 16.60 -10.23 10.77
CA ARG A 83 17.32 -11.49 11.00
C ARG A 83 16.38 -12.69 11.10
N ARG A 84 15.28 -12.61 11.87
CA ARG A 84 14.28 -13.69 11.94
C ARG A 84 13.67 -14.02 10.59
N LEU A 85 13.44 -13.03 9.72
CA LEU A 85 12.99 -13.28 8.34
C LEU A 85 14.04 -14.05 7.54
N ILE A 86 15.32 -13.63 7.61
CA ILE A 86 16.44 -14.34 6.95
C ILE A 86 16.53 -15.78 7.45
N ASP A 87 16.37 -16.00 8.75
CA ASP A 87 16.47 -17.31 9.39
C ASP A 87 15.23 -18.19 9.19
N SER A 88 14.11 -17.62 8.72
CA SER A 88 12.87 -18.35 8.46
C SER A 88 13.07 -19.50 7.44
N PRO A 89 12.34 -20.63 7.55
CA PRO A 89 12.44 -21.69 6.56
C PRO A 89 11.96 -21.21 5.18
N THR A 90 12.40 -21.90 4.13
CA THR A 90 11.85 -21.70 2.78
C THR A 90 10.36 -22.01 2.79
N ARG A 91 9.55 -21.18 2.12
CA ARG A 91 8.08 -21.28 2.08
C ARG A 91 7.55 -21.24 0.65
N GLY A 92 6.26 -21.57 0.49
CA GLY A 92 5.60 -21.70 -0.81
C GLY A 92 5.46 -23.16 -1.27
N SER A 93 4.73 -23.38 -2.35
CA SER A 93 4.36 -24.70 -2.86
C SER A 93 5.53 -25.56 -3.32
N LEU A 94 6.72 -24.97 -3.52
CA LEU A 94 7.94 -25.67 -3.92
C LEU A 94 8.96 -25.76 -2.77
N ALA A 95 8.61 -25.33 -1.55
CA ALA A 95 9.54 -25.34 -0.43
C ALA A 95 9.99 -26.75 -0.01
N GLU A 96 9.14 -27.75 -0.20
CA GLU A 96 9.45 -29.16 0.12
C GLU A 96 10.27 -29.85 -0.97
N ASP A 97 10.37 -29.27 -2.18
CA ASP A 97 11.23 -29.76 -3.25
C ASP A 97 12.69 -29.35 -2.97
N ARG A 98 13.33 -30.14 -2.10
CA ARG A 98 14.69 -29.88 -1.62
C ARG A 98 15.72 -29.82 -2.75
N ASP A 99 15.55 -30.63 -3.79
CA ASP A 99 16.45 -30.66 -4.94
C ASP A 99 16.33 -29.37 -5.75
N PHE A 100 15.10 -28.92 -6.00
CA PHE A 100 14.86 -27.64 -6.66
C PHE A 100 15.42 -26.47 -5.84
N VAL A 101 15.11 -26.40 -4.54
CA VAL A 101 15.57 -25.32 -3.65
C VAL A 101 17.10 -25.27 -3.56
N ALA A 102 17.75 -26.43 -3.41
CA ALA A 102 19.21 -26.53 -3.36
C ALA A 102 19.85 -26.11 -4.69
N GLU A 103 19.28 -26.54 -5.82
CA GLU A 103 19.78 -26.18 -7.15
C GLU A 103 19.61 -24.69 -7.44
N VAL A 104 18.50 -24.07 -7.02
CA VAL A 104 18.30 -22.61 -7.09
C VAL A 104 19.38 -21.90 -6.29
N ALA A 105 19.57 -22.23 -5.00
CA ALA A 105 20.59 -21.61 -4.16
C ALA A 105 21.99 -21.73 -4.78
N ARG A 106 22.37 -22.94 -5.22
CA ARG A 106 23.68 -23.24 -5.82
C ARG A 106 23.92 -22.48 -7.12
N LEU A 107 22.93 -22.40 -8.01
CA LEU A 107 23.08 -21.69 -9.28
C LEU A 107 23.15 -20.18 -9.10
N PHE A 108 22.34 -19.61 -8.22
CA PHE A 108 22.35 -18.18 -7.93
C PHE A 108 23.65 -17.77 -7.22
N ASP A 109 24.17 -18.61 -6.31
CA ASP A 109 25.47 -18.40 -5.68
C ASP A 109 26.63 -18.45 -6.70
N LYS A 110 26.64 -19.45 -7.59
CA LYS A 110 27.68 -19.58 -8.63
C LYS A 110 27.66 -18.43 -9.65
N ASN A 111 26.50 -17.83 -9.91
CA ASN A 111 26.32 -16.82 -10.96
C ASN A 111 25.89 -15.45 -10.39
N ARG A 112 26.48 -15.04 -9.26
CA ARG A 112 26.25 -13.75 -8.58
C ARG A 112 26.25 -12.53 -9.52
N ALA A 113 27.15 -12.51 -10.50
CA ALA A 113 27.24 -11.43 -11.49
C ALA A 113 25.95 -11.24 -12.31
N GLU A 114 25.21 -12.33 -12.62
CA GLU A 114 23.94 -12.26 -13.38
C GLU A 114 22.81 -11.56 -12.61
N VAL A 115 22.95 -11.48 -11.28
CA VAL A 115 21.99 -10.77 -10.41
C VAL A 115 22.60 -9.53 -9.77
N LEU A 116 23.79 -9.11 -10.23
CA LEU A 116 24.55 -7.95 -9.74
C LEU A 116 24.73 -7.99 -8.22
N MET A 117 25.24 -9.09 -7.68
CA MET A 117 25.48 -9.23 -6.24
C MET A 117 26.97 -9.33 -5.91
N ALA A 118 27.40 -8.61 -4.88
CA ALA A 118 28.77 -8.61 -4.41
C ALA A 118 29.12 -9.88 -3.60
N ASP A 119 30.42 -10.14 -3.47
CA ASP A 119 30.96 -11.32 -2.78
C ASP A 119 30.99 -11.17 -1.24
N ASP A 120 30.81 -9.95 -0.73
CA ASP A 120 30.70 -9.65 0.72
C ASP A 120 29.38 -10.11 1.35
N LEU A 121 28.45 -10.65 0.55
CA LEU A 121 27.24 -11.35 0.96
C LEU A 121 27.39 -12.87 0.72
N PRO A 122 28.22 -13.58 1.51
CA PRO A 122 28.69 -14.91 1.17
C PRO A 122 27.62 -16.00 1.23
N THR A 123 26.50 -15.77 1.92
CA THR A 123 25.46 -16.79 2.11
C THR A 123 24.27 -16.54 1.20
N VAL A 124 23.82 -17.58 0.49
CA VAL A 124 22.59 -17.54 -0.33
C VAL A 124 21.57 -18.50 0.24
N LYS A 125 20.36 -18.01 0.51
CA LYS A 125 19.24 -18.82 1.00
C LYS A 125 17.96 -18.49 0.24
N VAL A 126 17.20 -19.52 -0.11
CA VAL A 126 15.86 -19.34 -0.69
C VAL A 126 14.87 -19.12 0.44
N LEU A 127 14.22 -17.97 0.49
CA LEU A 127 13.16 -17.66 1.46
C LEU A 127 11.78 -18.10 0.98
N TYR A 128 11.56 -18.06 -0.33
CA TYR A 128 10.28 -18.38 -0.95
C TYR A 128 10.48 -19.08 -2.30
N ALA A 129 9.71 -20.12 -2.56
CA ALA A 129 9.62 -20.83 -3.83
C ALA A 129 8.19 -21.34 -4.03
N ASP A 130 7.50 -20.84 -5.05
CA ASP A 130 6.07 -21.14 -5.26
C ASP A 130 5.73 -21.22 -6.75
N GLU A 131 4.68 -21.99 -7.06
CA GLU A 131 4.10 -22.11 -8.39
C GLU A 131 2.55 -22.07 -8.38
N SER A 132 1.94 -21.78 -7.23
CA SER A 132 0.50 -21.94 -7.01
C SER A 132 -0.35 -20.94 -7.80
N ALA A 133 0.19 -19.75 -8.09
CA ALA A 133 -0.48 -18.68 -8.81
C ALA A 133 -0.41 -18.79 -10.35
N GLY A 134 0.05 -19.93 -10.89
CA GLY A 134 0.15 -20.15 -12.33
C GLY A 134 1.41 -19.55 -12.99
N PHE A 135 2.39 -19.17 -12.18
CA PHE A 135 3.75 -18.82 -12.56
C PHE A 135 4.70 -19.29 -11.45
N ARG A 136 5.97 -19.54 -11.78
CA ARG A 136 6.99 -19.93 -10.82
C ARG A 136 7.71 -18.70 -10.31
N GLN A 137 7.78 -18.53 -9.00
CA GLN A 137 8.52 -17.44 -8.36
C GLN A 137 9.51 -17.99 -7.35
N VAL A 138 10.68 -17.37 -7.28
CA VAL A 138 11.65 -17.57 -6.19
C VAL A 138 12.05 -16.23 -5.59
N VAL A 139 12.19 -16.21 -4.26
CA VAL A 139 12.82 -15.10 -3.53
C VAL A 139 14.00 -15.66 -2.75
N LEU A 140 15.17 -15.10 -3.01
CA LEU A 140 16.41 -15.44 -2.35
C LEU A 140 16.87 -14.27 -1.50
N VAL A 141 17.64 -14.57 -0.47
CA VAL A 141 18.43 -13.60 0.27
C VAL A 141 19.90 -13.93 0.13
N TYR A 142 20.67 -12.93 -0.28
CA TYR A 142 22.13 -12.90 -0.15
C TYR A 142 22.44 -12.18 1.15
N HIS A 143 23.23 -12.77 2.04
CA HIS A 143 23.51 -12.13 3.32
C HIS A 143 24.87 -12.46 3.92
N SER A 144 25.28 -11.56 4.82
CA SER A 144 26.38 -11.69 5.75
C SER A 144 25.87 -11.58 7.19
N ALA A 145 26.79 -11.36 8.13
CA ALA A 145 26.45 -11.07 9.52
C ALA A 145 25.87 -9.66 9.71
N THR A 146 26.05 -8.72 8.77
CA THR A 146 25.66 -7.31 8.97
C THR A 146 24.85 -6.74 7.82
N ALA A 147 24.87 -7.36 6.65
CA ALA A 147 24.15 -6.89 5.47
C ALA A 147 23.37 -8.01 4.80
N ALA A 148 22.26 -7.67 4.14
CA ALA A 148 21.49 -8.60 3.33
C ALA A 148 20.80 -7.90 2.16
N ALA A 149 20.51 -8.68 1.12
CA ALA A 149 19.84 -8.22 -0.08
C ALA A 149 18.85 -9.28 -0.59
N LEU A 150 17.63 -8.87 -0.92
CA LEU A 150 16.65 -9.73 -1.56
C LEU A 150 16.82 -9.71 -3.09
N VAL A 151 16.67 -10.90 -3.67
CA VAL A 151 16.59 -11.12 -5.11
C VAL A 151 15.29 -11.86 -5.38
N SER A 152 14.44 -11.32 -6.25
CA SER A 152 13.21 -11.97 -6.71
C SER A 152 13.34 -12.31 -8.19
N ARG A 153 12.84 -13.48 -8.60
CA ARG A 153 12.81 -13.91 -10.01
C ARG A 153 11.52 -14.66 -10.30
N GLU A 154 10.98 -14.42 -11.50
CA GLU A 154 9.71 -14.99 -11.94
C GLU A 154 9.82 -15.64 -13.32
N GLY A 155 9.16 -16.77 -13.50
CA GLY A 155 9.09 -17.45 -14.79
C GLY A 155 7.79 -18.21 -14.98
N PRO A 156 7.56 -18.80 -16.16
CA PRO A 156 6.40 -19.66 -16.35
C PRO A 156 6.47 -20.90 -15.45
N VAL A 157 5.30 -21.50 -15.22
CA VAL A 157 5.14 -22.82 -14.57
C VAL A 157 6.17 -23.83 -15.11
N GLY A 158 6.89 -24.48 -14.20
CA GLY A 158 7.94 -25.45 -14.54
C GLY A 158 9.26 -24.84 -15.02
N ALA A 159 9.47 -23.53 -14.89
CA ALA A 159 10.76 -22.91 -15.21
C ALA A 159 11.91 -23.56 -14.43
N SER A 160 12.97 -23.96 -15.13
CA SER A 160 14.17 -24.47 -14.48
C SER A 160 14.89 -23.37 -13.70
N PRO A 161 15.70 -23.71 -12.69
CA PRO A 161 16.53 -22.74 -11.96
C PRO A 161 17.38 -21.84 -12.88
N VAL A 162 17.99 -22.39 -13.94
CA VAL A 162 18.76 -21.61 -14.94
C VAL A 162 17.88 -20.61 -15.69
N ARG A 163 16.62 -20.96 -15.97
CA ARG A 163 15.68 -20.05 -16.62
C ARG A 163 15.26 -18.93 -15.68
N LEU A 164 15.04 -19.22 -14.40
CA LEU A 164 14.73 -18.21 -13.37
C LEU A 164 15.89 -17.25 -13.12
N LEU A 165 17.14 -17.71 -13.18
CA LEU A 165 18.30 -16.83 -13.02
C LEU A 165 18.31 -15.70 -14.07
N ARG A 166 17.90 -16.01 -15.29
CA ARG A 166 17.90 -15.11 -16.45
C ARG A 166 16.57 -14.41 -16.70
N SER A 167 15.58 -14.61 -15.82
CA SER A 167 14.27 -14.01 -15.98
C SER A 167 14.22 -12.62 -15.34
N ASP A 168 13.13 -11.91 -15.61
CA ASP A 168 12.86 -10.62 -14.97
C ASP A 168 12.66 -10.80 -13.46
N GLY A 169 12.88 -9.70 -12.75
CA GLY A 169 12.67 -9.58 -11.30
C GLY A 169 13.52 -8.46 -10.71
N SER A 170 13.57 -8.39 -9.38
CA SER A 170 14.34 -7.37 -8.66
C SER A 170 15.65 -7.94 -8.12
N SER A 171 16.71 -7.14 -8.11
CA SER A 171 17.96 -7.43 -7.40
C SER A 171 18.23 -6.36 -6.35
N ASN A 172 19.06 -6.74 -5.36
CA ASN A 172 19.59 -5.85 -4.34
C ASN A 172 18.52 -5.04 -3.58
N GLN A 173 17.37 -5.65 -3.28
CA GLN A 173 16.30 -5.00 -2.48
C GLN A 173 16.59 -5.12 -0.97
N PRO A 174 16.18 -4.15 -0.15
CA PRO A 174 16.35 -4.24 1.30
C PRO A 174 15.56 -5.42 1.88
N VAL A 175 16.11 -6.04 2.93
CA VAL A 175 15.39 -7.06 3.71
C VAL A 175 14.70 -6.38 4.89
N GLU A 176 13.41 -6.10 4.74
CA GLU A 176 12.59 -5.60 5.84
C GLU A 176 11.89 -6.75 6.57
N PRO A 177 11.64 -6.64 7.89
CA PRO A 177 10.93 -7.67 8.65
C PRO A 177 9.65 -8.17 7.99
N PHE A 178 8.88 -7.29 7.35
CA PHE A 178 7.87 -7.68 6.38
C PHE A 178 8.14 -7.01 5.05
N THR A 179 8.48 -7.82 4.05
CA THR A 179 8.76 -7.35 2.69
C THR A 179 7.53 -7.54 1.82
N LEU A 180 7.11 -6.49 1.10
CA LEU A 180 6.13 -6.55 0.02
C LEU A 180 6.85 -6.47 -1.33
N LEU A 181 6.69 -7.50 -2.15
CA LEU A 181 7.25 -7.55 -3.50
C LEU A 181 6.10 -7.50 -4.52
N SER A 182 6.17 -6.54 -5.45
CA SER A 182 5.32 -6.55 -6.63
C SER A 182 5.94 -7.46 -7.68
N THR A 183 5.10 -8.28 -8.29
CA THR A 183 5.47 -9.32 -9.24
C THR A 183 4.58 -9.19 -10.45
N THR A 184 5.13 -9.30 -11.65
CA THR A 184 4.35 -9.14 -12.88
C THR A 184 4.47 -10.39 -13.71
N SER A 185 3.40 -11.17 -13.73
CA SER A 185 3.34 -12.34 -14.60
C SER A 185 2.99 -11.91 -16.02
N GLN A 186 4.01 -11.83 -16.88
CA GLN A 186 3.83 -11.66 -18.33
C GLN A 186 3.25 -12.90 -19.01
N THR A 187 3.08 -14.00 -18.26
CA THR A 187 2.60 -15.28 -18.79
C THR A 187 1.07 -15.38 -18.83
N THR A 188 0.37 -14.44 -18.20
CA THR A 188 -1.08 -14.29 -18.32
C THR A 188 -1.41 -13.23 -19.36
N ASP A 189 -2.50 -13.43 -20.10
CA ASP A 189 -3.07 -12.43 -21.00
C ASP A 189 -4.49 -12.07 -20.49
N PRO A 190 -4.71 -10.85 -19.96
CA PRO A 190 -3.74 -9.77 -19.77
C PRO A 190 -2.71 -10.08 -18.66
N PRO A 191 -1.55 -9.39 -18.63
CA PRO A 191 -0.59 -9.50 -17.55
C PRO A 191 -1.24 -9.25 -16.20
N ARG A 192 -0.92 -10.09 -15.22
CA ARG A 192 -1.42 -9.95 -13.85
C ARG A 192 -0.28 -9.56 -12.92
N GLN A 193 -0.57 -8.60 -12.06
CA GLN A 193 0.34 -8.21 -11.00
C GLN A 193 -0.07 -8.92 -9.71
N TRP A 194 0.91 -9.38 -8.93
CA TRP A 194 0.67 -9.97 -7.62
C TRP A 194 1.55 -9.30 -6.58
N LEU A 195 1.03 -9.24 -5.35
CA LEU A 195 1.77 -8.82 -4.17
C LEU A 195 2.16 -10.04 -3.35
N LEU A 196 3.46 -10.21 -3.11
CA LEU A 196 4.01 -11.18 -2.18
C LEU A 196 4.43 -10.48 -0.89
N GLY A 197 3.76 -10.78 0.21
CA GLY A 197 4.18 -10.42 1.56
C GLY A 197 4.95 -11.54 2.23
N LEU A 198 6.14 -11.25 2.76
CA LEU A 198 6.96 -12.19 3.53
C LEU A 198 7.18 -11.65 4.95
N ALA A 199 6.64 -12.33 5.96
CA ALA A 199 6.88 -12.05 7.38
C ALA A 199 7.84 -13.08 7.98
N PRO A 200 8.39 -12.88 9.19
CA PRO A 200 9.18 -13.90 9.87
C PRO A 200 8.32 -15.13 10.22
N ALA A 201 8.94 -16.30 10.31
CA ALA A 201 8.27 -17.54 10.71
C ALA A 201 7.59 -17.40 12.08
N GLY A 202 6.39 -17.95 12.22
CA GLY A 202 5.56 -17.80 13.42
C GLY A 202 4.73 -16.50 13.45
N CYS A 203 4.94 -15.57 12.53
CA CYS A 203 4.05 -14.43 12.35
C CYS A 203 2.83 -14.78 11.49
N ARG A 204 1.72 -14.13 11.78
CA ARG A 204 0.45 -14.25 11.05
C ARG A 204 0.25 -13.02 10.19
N ILE A 205 -0.02 -13.24 8.90
CA ILE A 205 -0.49 -12.18 8.02
C ILE A 205 -2.02 -12.22 8.00
N LEU A 206 -2.64 -11.07 8.22
CA LEU A 206 -4.08 -10.90 8.14
C LEU A 206 -4.42 -9.84 7.11
N LEU A 207 -5.47 -10.09 6.34
CA LEU A 207 -5.99 -9.20 5.31
C LEU A 207 -7.41 -8.78 5.67
N SER A 208 -7.77 -7.53 5.37
CA SER A 208 -9.13 -7.02 5.48
C SER A 208 -9.49 -6.30 4.18
N ARG A 209 -10.32 -6.93 3.34
CA ARG A 209 -10.71 -6.37 2.03
C ARG A 209 -11.76 -5.27 2.10
N ALA A 210 -12.48 -5.22 3.22
CA ALA A 210 -13.53 -4.24 3.45
C ALA A 210 -13.27 -3.45 4.73
N ALA A 211 -13.65 -2.19 4.71
CA ALA A 211 -13.79 -1.33 5.86
C ALA A 211 -15.21 -0.75 5.89
N TYR A 212 -15.76 -0.59 7.08
CA TYR A 212 -17.07 -0.03 7.29
C TYR A 212 -16.96 1.17 8.23
N PRO A 213 -17.58 2.32 7.91
CA PRO A 213 -17.75 3.41 8.86
C PRO A 213 -18.41 2.91 10.16
N ASP A 214 -17.86 3.33 11.29
CA ASP A 214 -18.35 3.06 12.65
C ASP A 214 -18.42 4.37 13.46
N GLU A 215 -18.80 4.31 14.73
CA GLU A 215 -18.93 5.48 15.60
C GLU A 215 -17.61 6.23 15.83
N THR A 216 -16.47 5.55 15.79
CA THR A 216 -15.19 6.17 16.17
C THR A 216 -14.13 6.12 15.09
N GLY A 217 -14.43 5.53 13.93
CA GLY A 217 -13.47 5.31 12.86
C GLY A 217 -13.95 4.22 11.92
N LEU A 218 -13.00 3.56 11.27
CA LEU A 218 -13.29 2.44 10.38
C LEU A 218 -13.17 1.11 11.13
N ARG A 219 -14.16 0.24 10.93
CA ARG A 219 -14.18 -1.12 11.44
C ARG A 219 -13.84 -2.10 10.34
N ARG A 220 -13.00 -3.08 10.66
CA ARG A 220 -12.48 -4.09 9.74
C ARG A 220 -12.79 -5.50 10.21
N GLN A 221 -12.94 -6.40 9.25
CA GLN A 221 -12.97 -7.84 9.51
C GLN A 221 -11.69 -8.45 8.98
N TRP A 222 -10.86 -8.95 9.90
CA TRP A 222 -9.57 -9.52 9.58
C TRP A 222 -9.68 -11.00 9.30
N GLN A 223 -9.16 -11.41 8.14
CA GLN A 223 -9.02 -12.82 7.78
C GLN A 223 -7.54 -13.18 7.76
N ALA A 224 -7.17 -14.21 8.53
CA ALA A 224 -5.82 -14.76 8.47
C ALA A 224 -5.60 -15.44 7.12
N VAL A 225 -4.44 -15.21 6.52
CA VAL A 225 -4.02 -15.95 5.32
C VAL A 225 -3.67 -17.38 5.74
N PRO A 226 -4.10 -18.42 5.01
CA PRO A 226 -3.92 -19.82 5.40
C PRO A 226 -2.50 -20.34 5.09
N THR A 227 -1.49 -19.55 5.36
CA THR A 227 -0.08 -19.79 5.01
C THR A 227 0.81 -19.34 6.16
N ASP A 228 1.93 -20.02 6.37
CA ASP A 228 2.85 -19.72 7.46
C ASP A 228 3.80 -18.58 7.08
N GLY A 229 3.51 -17.36 7.55
CA GLY A 229 4.39 -16.21 7.40
C GLY A 229 4.57 -15.67 5.98
N TYR A 230 3.72 -16.03 5.01
CA TYR A 230 3.70 -15.38 3.70
C TYR A 230 2.28 -15.15 3.19
N ALA A 231 2.08 -14.25 2.22
CA ALA A 231 0.81 -14.06 1.54
C ALA A 231 1.06 -13.69 0.07
N LEU A 232 0.40 -14.36 -0.86
CA LEU A 232 0.43 -14.03 -2.29
C LEU A 232 -0.98 -13.62 -2.73
N VAL A 233 -1.13 -12.37 -3.19
CA VAL A 233 -2.44 -11.79 -3.49
C VAL A 233 -2.44 -11.16 -4.88
N ASP A 234 -3.44 -11.51 -5.70
CA ASP A 234 -3.65 -10.88 -7.02
C ASP A 234 -3.96 -9.39 -6.81
N GLN A 235 -3.18 -8.52 -7.43
CA GLN A 235 -3.28 -7.07 -7.24
C GLN A 235 -4.63 -6.51 -7.70
N ALA A 236 -5.30 -7.14 -8.66
CA ALA A 236 -6.66 -6.74 -9.03
C ALA A 236 -7.66 -6.93 -7.86
N SER A 237 -7.29 -7.74 -6.87
CA SER A 237 -8.08 -8.04 -5.67
C SER A 237 -7.57 -7.37 -4.39
N VAL A 238 -6.54 -6.50 -4.46
CA VAL A 238 -5.87 -5.91 -3.27
C VAL A 238 -6.52 -4.63 -2.73
N GLY A 239 -7.82 -4.44 -2.88
CA GLY A 239 -8.52 -3.41 -2.10
C GLY A 239 -8.50 -3.77 -0.61
N GLY A 240 -8.12 -2.84 0.27
CA GLY A 240 -8.17 -3.05 1.72
C GLY A 240 -6.83 -2.96 2.45
N TRP A 241 -6.78 -3.49 3.66
CA TRP A 241 -5.65 -3.32 4.59
C TRP A 241 -5.01 -4.67 4.90
N TRP A 242 -3.73 -4.65 5.21
CA TRP A 242 -3.01 -5.82 5.71
C TRP A 242 -2.41 -5.51 7.07
N ARG A 243 -2.22 -6.54 7.88
CA ARG A 243 -1.46 -6.44 9.12
C ARG A 243 -0.68 -7.71 9.38
N VAL A 244 0.45 -7.56 10.06
CA VAL A 244 1.30 -8.66 10.50
C VAL A 244 1.30 -8.69 12.02
N GLU A 245 0.92 -9.84 12.56
CA GLU A 245 0.95 -10.12 13.99
C GLU A 245 2.07 -11.10 14.30
N CYS A 246 3.00 -10.72 15.17
CA CYS A 246 4.06 -11.59 15.67
C CYS A 246 4.04 -11.56 17.19
N ASP A 247 4.22 -12.71 17.85
CA ASP A 247 4.23 -12.82 19.32
C ASP A 247 2.99 -12.16 19.97
N GLY A 248 1.82 -12.24 19.31
CA GLY A 248 0.55 -11.67 19.80
C GLY A 248 0.42 -10.15 19.65
N GLN A 249 1.37 -9.46 19.01
CA GLN A 249 1.35 -8.01 18.81
C GLN A 249 1.30 -7.67 17.32
N VAL A 250 0.58 -6.60 16.97
CA VAL A 250 0.63 -6.03 15.61
C VAL A 250 1.97 -5.33 15.44
N ARG A 251 2.81 -5.89 14.56
CA ARG A 251 4.13 -5.34 14.24
C ARG A 251 4.09 -4.40 13.07
N GLN A 252 3.24 -4.67 12.09
CA GLN A 252 3.06 -3.76 10.96
C GLN A 252 1.63 -3.82 10.46
N ALA A 253 1.11 -2.69 10.01
CA ALA A 253 -0.21 -2.62 9.39
C ALA A 253 -0.28 -1.42 8.46
N GLY A 254 -0.85 -1.60 7.28
CA GLY A 254 -1.03 -0.52 6.32
C GLY A 254 -2.05 -0.85 5.23
N PRO A 255 -2.44 0.15 4.43
CA PRO A 255 -3.22 -0.14 3.23
C PRO A 255 -2.43 -1.12 2.34
N MET A 256 -3.16 -2.00 1.68
CA MET A 256 -2.61 -2.71 0.53
C MET A 256 -2.29 -1.68 -0.54
N TRP A 257 -1.07 -1.78 -1.05
CA TRP A 257 -0.36 -0.93 -2.00
C TRP A 257 -1.16 0.17 -2.72
N ALA A 258 -0.53 1.35 -2.84
CA ALA A 258 -1.13 2.49 -3.54
C ALA A 258 -1.09 2.28 -5.06
N PRO A 259 -2.24 2.10 -5.75
CA PRO A 259 -2.26 2.16 -7.20
C PRO A 259 -1.80 3.55 -7.68
N GLU A 260 -1.19 3.57 -8.86
CA GLU A 260 -1.12 4.79 -9.68
C GLU A 260 -2.50 5.43 -9.75
N LEU A 261 -2.55 6.76 -9.61
CA LEU A 261 -3.78 7.55 -9.75
C LEU A 261 -4.34 7.51 -11.19
N GLU A 262 -3.62 6.87 -12.11
CA GLU A 262 -4.01 6.71 -13.51
C GLU A 262 -5.29 5.88 -13.64
N GLY A 263 -6.20 6.34 -14.48
CA GLY A 263 -7.47 5.66 -14.76
C GLY A 263 -8.56 5.83 -13.69
N LEU A 264 -8.30 6.53 -12.58
CA LEU A 264 -9.37 6.90 -11.65
C LEU A 264 -10.26 7.99 -12.27
N ASP A 265 -11.57 7.76 -12.18
CA ASP A 265 -12.57 8.70 -12.66
C ASP A 265 -12.34 10.08 -12.03
N GLY A 266 -12.05 11.06 -12.89
CA GLY A 266 -11.89 12.46 -12.51
C GLY A 266 -13.21 13.21 -12.47
N THR A 267 -14.34 12.50 -12.34
CA THR A 267 -15.66 13.14 -12.25
C THR A 267 -15.66 14.14 -11.10
N TYR A 268 -16.22 15.31 -11.40
CA TYR A 268 -16.41 16.38 -10.43
C TYR A 268 -17.34 15.88 -9.32
N PRO A 269 -16.91 15.87 -8.04
CA PRO A 269 -17.78 15.42 -6.95
C PRO A 269 -19.01 16.31 -6.80
N ASP A 270 -20.15 15.73 -6.42
CA ASP A 270 -21.37 16.50 -6.21
C ASP A 270 -21.19 17.55 -5.10
N ASP A 271 -21.84 18.71 -5.25
CA ASP A 271 -21.83 19.75 -4.22
C ASP A 271 -22.82 19.41 -3.10
N GLY A 272 -22.28 18.99 -1.96
CA GLY A 272 -23.03 18.65 -0.75
C GLY A 272 -22.81 19.64 0.40
N ARG A 273 -22.36 20.87 0.10
CA ARG A 273 -22.12 21.92 1.11
C ARG A 273 -23.44 22.26 1.80
N TRP A 274 -23.44 22.38 3.13
CA TRP A 274 -24.66 22.76 3.86
C TRP A 274 -25.16 24.17 3.51
N THR A 275 -24.26 25.04 3.07
CA THR A 275 -24.59 26.36 2.52
C THR A 275 -23.71 26.57 1.29
N PRO A 276 -24.16 26.13 0.10
CA PRO A 276 -23.42 26.32 -1.14
C PRO A 276 -23.24 27.82 -1.39
N GLY A 277 -22.01 28.21 -1.75
CA GLY A 277 -21.74 29.54 -2.27
C GLY A 277 -22.38 29.74 -3.64
N THR A 278 -22.48 30.99 -4.09
CA THR A 278 -22.93 31.33 -5.46
C THR A 278 -21.96 30.85 -6.52
N GLU A 279 -20.68 30.74 -6.18
CA GLU A 279 -19.64 30.23 -7.07
C GLU A 279 -19.35 28.75 -6.77
N PRO A 280 -19.22 27.92 -7.81
CA PRO A 280 -18.81 26.54 -7.64
C PRO A 280 -17.34 26.47 -7.20
N PRO A 281 -16.97 25.45 -6.40
CA PRO A 281 -15.57 25.13 -6.10
C PRO A 281 -14.75 24.98 -7.38
N ASN A 282 -13.47 25.37 -7.34
CA ASN A 282 -12.59 25.21 -8.50
C ASN A 282 -12.58 23.76 -9.00
N PRO A 283 -12.92 23.56 -10.27
CA PRO A 283 -13.14 22.23 -10.79
C PRO A 283 -11.87 21.40 -10.90
N THR A 284 -10.70 22.02 -11.00
CA THR A 284 -9.44 21.26 -11.03
C THR A 284 -9.10 20.72 -9.64
N VAL A 285 -9.21 21.57 -8.60
CA VAL A 285 -8.95 21.19 -7.20
C VAL A 285 -9.97 20.13 -6.74
N ALA A 286 -11.27 20.34 -7.03
CA ALA A 286 -12.33 19.41 -6.66
C ALA A 286 -12.19 18.04 -7.31
N ARG A 287 -11.84 17.98 -8.61
CA ARG A 287 -11.59 16.70 -9.30
C ARG A 287 -10.36 15.98 -8.76
N GLN A 288 -9.28 16.70 -8.47
CA GLN A 288 -8.09 16.10 -7.86
C GLN A 288 -8.40 15.54 -6.47
N ALA A 289 -9.14 16.28 -5.64
CA ALA A 289 -9.61 15.81 -4.35
C ALA A 289 -10.47 14.54 -4.49
N GLY A 290 -11.38 14.51 -5.48
CA GLY A 290 -12.22 13.35 -5.77
C GLY A 290 -11.41 12.10 -6.14
N ARG A 291 -10.43 12.24 -7.04
CA ARG A 291 -9.50 11.15 -7.40
C ARG A 291 -8.72 10.65 -6.20
N MET A 292 -8.20 11.56 -5.37
CA MET A 292 -7.46 11.20 -4.16
C MET A 292 -8.34 10.47 -3.15
N TYR A 293 -9.56 10.93 -2.94
CA TYR A 293 -10.51 10.25 -2.07
C TYR A 293 -10.80 8.85 -2.57
N ALA A 294 -11.12 8.69 -3.86
CA ALA A 294 -11.38 7.38 -4.46
C ALA A 294 -10.19 6.42 -4.34
N ALA A 295 -8.97 6.92 -4.58
CA ALA A 295 -7.74 6.15 -4.41
C ALA A 295 -7.57 5.63 -2.98
N LEU A 296 -7.63 6.54 -2.00
CA LEU A 296 -7.45 6.23 -0.58
C LEU A 296 -8.61 5.39 -0.03
N ALA A 297 -9.84 5.61 -0.50
CA ALA A 297 -11.00 4.83 -0.12
C ALA A 297 -10.89 3.39 -0.61
N ARG A 298 -10.55 3.17 -1.88
CA ARG A 298 -10.29 1.85 -2.45
C ARG A 298 -9.14 1.14 -1.75
N GLN A 299 -8.03 1.84 -1.51
CA GLN A 299 -6.90 1.32 -0.72
C GLN A 299 -7.34 0.95 0.69
N SER A 300 -8.20 1.74 1.31
CA SER A 300 -8.74 1.44 2.64
C SER A 300 -9.80 0.33 2.61
N GLY A 301 -10.21 -0.17 1.44
CA GLY A 301 -11.27 -1.17 1.30
C GLY A 301 -12.66 -0.62 1.62
N LEU A 302 -12.85 0.69 1.52
CA LEU A 302 -14.19 1.26 1.63
C LEU A 302 -15.00 0.84 0.39
N PRO A 303 -16.26 0.39 0.57
CA PRO A 303 -17.09 0.01 -0.57
C PRO A 303 -17.38 1.22 -1.47
N ASP A 304 -17.38 0.98 -2.79
CA ASP A 304 -17.58 2.00 -3.84
C ASP A 304 -18.92 2.78 -3.74
N GLY A 305 -19.84 2.33 -2.89
CA GLY A 305 -21.18 2.91 -2.73
C GLY A 305 -21.23 4.29 -2.07
N THR A 306 -20.16 4.71 -1.38
CA THR A 306 -20.10 6.03 -0.72
C THR A 306 -19.27 7.01 -1.55
N ARG A 307 -19.88 7.54 -2.63
CA ARG A 307 -19.26 8.66 -3.36
C ARG A 307 -19.14 9.86 -2.42
N PRO A 308 -17.94 10.46 -2.28
CA PRO A 308 -17.80 11.66 -1.49
C PRO A 308 -18.55 12.82 -2.16
N VAL A 309 -19.02 13.75 -1.34
CA VAL A 309 -19.54 15.05 -1.79
C VAL A 309 -18.65 16.17 -1.26
N ILE A 310 -18.65 17.31 -1.93
CA ILE A 310 -17.97 18.51 -1.45
C ILE A 310 -18.74 19.00 -0.23
N ARG A 311 -18.10 19.02 0.94
CA ARG A 311 -18.69 19.51 2.19
C ARG A 311 -18.27 20.93 2.52
N TRP A 312 -17.11 21.33 2.03
CA TRP A 312 -16.61 22.69 2.11
C TRP A 312 -15.58 22.96 1.03
N SER A 313 -15.48 24.20 0.59
CA SER A 313 -14.47 24.69 -0.35
C SER A 313 -14.16 26.15 -0.05
N GLY A 314 -12.91 26.56 -0.18
CA GLY A 314 -12.57 27.97 -0.04
C GLY A 314 -11.07 28.22 -0.03
N GLN A 315 -10.69 29.48 0.15
CA GLN A 315 -9.29 29.89 0.23
C GLN A 315 -8.79 29.82 1.69
N LEU A 316 -7.70 29.11 1.91
CA LEU A 316 -7.00 29.02 3.19
C LEU A 316 -5.82 30.00 3.18
N GLY A 317 -6.11 31.29 3.39
CA GLY A 317 -5.09 32.35 3.35
C GLY A 317 -4.37 32.48 2.00
N THR A 318 -3.41 33.41 1.92
CA THR A 318 -2.66 33.67 0.68
C THR A 318 -1.57 32.62 0.42
N ALA A 319 -1.08 31.94 1.47
CA ALA A 319 0.04 31.00 1.39
C ALA A 319 -0.37 29.53 1.26
N GLU A 320 -1.57 29.14 1.72
CA GLU A 320 -2.02 27.74 1.69
C GLU A 320 -2.85 27.44 0.42
N GLY A 321 -3.42 28.47 -0.22
CA GLY A 321 -4.12 28.34 -1.50
C GLY A 321 -5.58 27.90 -1.37
N GLU A 322 -6.15 27.40 -2.46
CA GLU A 322 -7.52 26.87 -2.47
C GLU A 322 -7.58 25.48 -1.82
N ALA A 323 -8.70 25.18 -1.16
CA ALA A 323 -8.92 23.92 -0.49
C ALA A 323 -10.31 23.36 -0.72
N VAL A 324 -10.40 22.03 -0.76
CA VAL A 324 -11.65 21.28 -0.91
C VAL A 324 -11.69 20.16 0.12
N LEU A 325 -12.76 20.14 0.93
CA LEU A 325 -13.07 19.08 1.88
C LEU A 325 -14.14 18.16 1.29
N LEU A 326 -13.80 16.88 1.22
CA LEU A 326 -14.68 15.79 0.80
C LEU A 326 -15.06 14.90 1.99
N ALA A 327 -16.32 14.49 2.04
CA ALA A 327 -16.81 13.47 2.98
C ALA A 327 -18.03 12.76 2.36
N PRO A 328 -18.38 11.54 2.80
CA PRO A 328 -19.65 10.93 2.42
C PRO A 328 -20.83 11.71 3.02
N PRO A 329 -22.06 11.53 2.49
CA PRO A 329 -23.26 11.99 3.18
C PRO A 329 -23.40 11.32 4.55
N GLY A 330 -23.20 12.10 5.63
CA GLY A 330 -23.26 11.63 7.01
C GLY A 330 -21.88 11.45 7.63
N LYS A 331 -21.76 10.54 8.59
CA LYS A 331 -20.52 10.21 9.28
C LYS A 331 -19.63 9.34 8.41
N GLY A 332 -18.32 9.60 8.47
CA GLY A 332 -17.36 8.75 7.80
C GLY A 332 -16.01 9.40 7.54
N PRO A 333 -15.21 8.76 6.66
CA PRO A 333 -13.89 9.21 6.29
C PRO A 333 -13.93 10.54 5.53
N THR A 334 -13.06 11.47 5.92
CA THR A 334 -12.93 12.79 5.32
C THR A 334 -11.57 12.96 4.64
N LEU A 335 -11.52 13.78 3.59
CA LEU A 335 -10.29 14.17 2.91
C LEU A 335 -10.28 15.67 2.67
N LEU A 336 -9.20 16.32 3.07
CA LEU A 336 -8.93 17.71 2.72
C LEU A 336 -7.76 17.75 1.73
N LEU A 337 -7.96 18.42 0.60
CA LEU A 337 -6.89 18.79 -0.31
C LEU A 337 -6.68 20.30 -0.24
N VAL A 338 -5.42 20.75 -0.20
CA VAL A 338 -4.99 22.15 -0.09
C VAL A 338 -3.90 22.44 -1.13
N GLY A 339 -4.03 23.55 -1.86
CA GLY A 339 -3.01 24.06 -2.77
C GLY A 339 -3.32 23.87 -4.25
N GLU A 340 -2.38 24.32 -5.09
CA GLU A 340 -2.53 24.35 -6.55
C GLU A 340 -2.35 22.98 -7.19
N THR A 341 -2.94 22.84 -8.38
CA THR A 341 -3.03 21.58 -9.13
C THR A 341 -1.91 21.54 -10.17
N GLY A 342 -1.05 20.53 -10.16
CA GLY A 342 -0.02 20.37 -11.21
C GLY A 342 1.09 19.38 -10.90
N ALA A 343 1.48 19.25 -9.64
CA ALA A 343 2.37 18.19 -9.16
C ALA A 343 1.58 17.15 -8.35
N GLY A 344 2.10 15.91 -8.29
CA GLY A 344 1.45 14.80 -7.59
C GLY A 344 1.22 15.13 -6.11
N PRO A 345 -0.01 14.96 -5.58
CA PRO A 345 -0.34 15.39 -4.22
C PRO A 345 0.46 14.63 -3.16
N LEU A 346 0.83 15.31 -2.08
CA LEU A 346 1.53 14.73 -0.93
C LEU A 346 0.55 14.50 0.22
N LEU A 347 0.44 13.26 0.68
CA LEU A 347 -0.33 12.92 1.88
C LEU A 347 0.44 13.36 3.13
N ALA A 348 -0.19 14.21 3.93
CA ALA A 348 0.31 14.68 5.20
C ALA A 348 0.21 13.59 6.25
N VAL A 349 1.36 13.25 6.83
CA VAL A 349 1.48 12.27 7.90
C VAL A 349 1.75 12.97 9.23
N ALA A 350 1.41 12.33 10.35
CA ALA A 350 1.84 12.86 11.64
C ALA A 350 3.36 12.74 11.69
N THR A 351 4.05 13.78 12.13
CA THR A 351 5.49 13.67 12.36
C THR A 351 5.70 12.66 13.49
N ALA A 352 6.08 11.43 13.13
CA ALA A 352 6.76 10.56 14.07
C ALA A 352 8.01 11.31 14.56
N ARG A 353 8.44 11.01 15.78
CA ARG A 353 9.57 11.63 16.49
C ARG A 353 10.94 11.48 15.82
N ASP A 354 11.00 11.17 14.54
CA ASP A 354 12.23 11.11 13.78
C ASP A 354 12.40 12.42 13.04
N THR A 355 13.38 13.20 13.49
CA THR A 355 14.18 14.00 12.57
C THR A 355 14.82 13.05 11.57
N ALA A 356 14.04 12.58 10.60
CA ALA A 356 14.60 12.11 9.35
C ALA A 356 15.49 13.24 8.82
N PRO A 357 16.62 12.93 8.15
CA PRO A 357 17.45 13.97 7.54
C PRO A 357 16.54 14.91 6.76
N ALA A 358 16.77 16.22 6.87
CA ALA A 358 16.10 17.18 6.01
C ALA A 358 16.44 16.78 4.58
N GLU A 359 15.57 16.00 3.93
CA GLU A 359 15.71 15.74 2.52
C GLU A 359 15.67 17.14 1.89
N PRO A 360 16.73 17.52 1.15
CA PRO A 360 16.70 18.77 0.44
C PRO A 360 15.42 18.77 -0.40
N PRO A 361 14.66 19.87 -0.40
CA PRO A 361 13.47 19.93 -1.24
C PRO A 361 13.86 19.50 -2.65
N PRO A 362 13.05 18.68 -3.33
CA PRO A 362 13.34 18.33 -4.72
C PRO A 362 13.58 19.63 -5.49
N PRO A 363 14.54 19.64 -6.44
CA PRO A 363 14.87 20.84 -7.19
C PRO A 363 13.59 21.49 -7.69
N ASP A 364 13.43 22.79 -7.46
CA ASP A 364 12.19 23.54 -7.65
C ASP A 364 11.54 23.18 -8.99
N GLY A 365 10.56 22.28 -8.94
CA GLY A 365 9.60 22.13 -10.01
C GLY A 365 8.78 23.41 -10.08
N PRO A 366 8.28 23.80 -11.26
CA PRO A 366 7.56 25.08 -11.41
C PRO A 366 6.30 25.18 -10.54
N LEU A 367 5.81 24.09 -9.95
CA LEU A 367 4.62 24.05 -9.09
C LEU A 367 4.86 23.17 -7.86
N ALA A 368 4.54 23.70 -6.67
CA ALA A 368 4.56 22.93 -5.45
C ALA A 368 3.42 21.89 -5.45
N PRO A 369 3.65 20.64 -4.99
CA PRO A 369 2.60 19.65 -4.83
C PRO A 369 1.40 20.14 -4.01
N SER A 370 0.18 19.72 -4.35
CA SER A 370 -0.95 19.90 -3.43
C SER A 370 -0.72 19.05 -2.18
N LEU A 371 -1.23 19.50 -1.04
CA LEU A 371 -1.17 18.74 0.22
C LEU A 371 -2.52 18.08 0.48
N VAL A 372 -2.49 16.83 0.92
CA VAL A 372 -3.68 16.05 1.26
C VAL A 372 -3.62 15.67 2.72
N THR A 373 -4.73 15.69 3.42
CA THR A 373 -4.84 14.99 4.70
C THR A 373 -6.16 14.25 4.78
N THR A 374 -6.26 13.33 5.72
CA THR A 374 -7.46 12.55 5.96
C THR A 374 -7.88 12.65 7.42
N GLY A 375 -9.16 12.43 7.66
CA GLY A 375 -9.74 12.40 8.99
C GLY A 375 -10.98 11.50 9.04
N TYR A 376 -11.71 11.62 10.13
CA TYR A 376 -12.98 10.93 10.34
C TYR A 376 -13.93 11.88 11.05
N ALA A 377 -15.15 12.02 10.52
CA ALA A 377 -16.13 12.96 11.02
C ALA A 377 -16.52 12.66 12.49
N PRO A 378 -16.39 13.64 13.41
CA PRO A 378 -16.86 13.50 14.80
C PRO A 378 -18.35 13.16 14.90
N ALA A 379 -19.19 13.78 14.05
CA ALA A 379 -20.63 13.58 13.98
C ALA A 379 -21.16 13.80 12.54
N ASP A 380 -22.42 13.47 12.27
CA ASP A 380 -23.04 13.63 10.94
C ASP A 380 -23.10 15.09 10.46
N ASP A 381 -23.24 16.01 11.42
CA ASP A 381 -23.44 17.46 11.30
C ASP A 381 -22.19 18.28 11.68
N LEU A 382 -21.07 17.61 11.93
CA LEU A 382 -19.82 18.23 12.35
C LEU A 382 -18.63 17.47 11.77
N LEU A 383 -17.94 18.10 10.83
CA LEU A 383 -16.73 17.56 10.20
C LEU A 383 -15.50 18.22 10.82
N ALA A 384 -14.44 17.45 10.99
CA ALA A 384 -13.16 17.95 11.45
C ALA A 384 -12.02 17.25 10.70
N VAL A 385 -11.02 18.04 10.30
CA VAL A 385 -9.84 17.54 9.58
C VAL A 385 -8.66 18.48 9.86
N ARG A 386 -7.45 17.93 9.94
CA ARG A 386 -6.25 18.75 10.16
C ARG A 386 -5.97 19.61 8.93
N LEU A 387 -5.36 20.78 9.11
CA LEU A 387 -4.73 21.44 7.96
C LEU A 387 -3.36 20.80 7.75
N PRO A 388 -3.04 20.34 6.53
CA PRO A 388 -1.71 19.87 6.22
C PRO A 388 -0.77 21.08 6.09
N GLY A 389 0.51 20.88 6.40
CA GLY A 389 1.58 21.86 6.23
C GLY A 389 2.79 21.24 5.56
N ARG A 390 3.82 22.05 5.33
CA ARG A 390 5.10 21.60 4.79
C ARG A 390 6.17 21.63 5.87
N ASP A 391 7.02 20.62 5.84
CA ASP A 391 8.30 20.59 6.56
C ASP A 391 9.37 20.10 5.56
N GLY A 392 10.14 21.04 5.02
CA GLY A 392 11.00 20.81 3.86
C GLY A 392 10.20 20.28 2.65
N GLY A 393 10.66 19.17 2.06
CA GLY A 393 9.98 18.48 0.96
C GLY A 393 8.73 17.68 1.35
N ARG A 394 8.39 17.59 2.65
CA ARG A 394 7.37 16.66 3.16
C ARG A 394 6.06 17.37 3.50
N ALA A 395 4.96 16.61 3.45
CA ALA A 395 3.66 17.02 3.99
C ALA A 395 3.49 16.52 5.42
N VAL A 396 3.10 17.41 6.35
CA VAL A 396 2.96 17.11 7.78
C VAL A 396 1.61 17.57 8.32
N LEU A 397 1.10 16.89 9.35
CA LEU A 397 -0.07 17.36 10.09
C LEU A 397 0.28 18.54 10.99
N THR A 398 -0.49 19.62 10.92
CA THR A 398 -0.27 20.80 11.77
C THR A 398 -1.17 20.79 13.01
N GLY A 399 -0.86 21.66 13.97
CA GLY A 399 -1.74 21.97 15.11
C GLY A 399 -3.02 22.72 14.74
N LYS A 400 -3.29 22.99 13.46
CA LYS A 400 -4.53 23.65 13.02
C LYS A 400 -5.58 22.59 12.66
N LEU A 401 -6.80 22.77 13.14
CA LEU A 401 -7.94 21.90 12.86
C LEU A 401 -9.03 22.72 12.15
N LEU A 402 -9.34 22.33 10.90
CA LEU A 402 -10.47 22.84 10.15
C LEU A 402 -11.74 22.12 10.62
N VAL A 403 -12.72 22.86 11.09
CA VAL A 403 -14.01 22.34 11.54
C VAL A 403 -15.12 22.95 10.69
N ILE A 404 -15.92 22.10 10.06
CA ILE A 404 -17.10 22.51 9.29
C ILE A 404 -18.32 22.06 10.09
N PRO A 405 -19.12 22.99 10.64
CA PRO A 405 -20.38 22.66 11.30
C PRO A 405 -21.60 22.90 10.42
N GLU A 406 -22.73 22.30 10.78
CA GLU A 406 -24.03 22.56 10.16
C GLU A 406 -24.44 24.05 10.20
N ARG A 407 -25.46 24.39 9.41
CA ARG A 407 -25.98 25.76 9.31
C ARG A 407 -26.53 26.22 10.67
N GLY A 408 -26.23 27.47 11.03
CA GLY A 408 -26.71 28.10 12.26
C GLY A 408 -25.72 28.07 13.42
N VAL A 409 -24.65 27.26 13.31
CA VAL A 409 -23.51 27.32 14.21
C VAL A 409 -22.67 28.56 13.89
N THR A 410 -22.38 29.36 14.91
CA THR A 410 -21.58 30.59 14.81
C THR A 410 -20.24 30.50 15.51
N ARG A 411 -20.05 29.50 16.39
CA ARG A 411 -18.80 29.29 17.13
C ARG A 411 -18.52 27.81 17.31
N ILE A 412 -17.26 27.42 17.22
CA ILE A 412 -16.78 26.09 17.61
C ILE A 412 -15.98 26.20 18.90
N GLU A 413 -16.18 25.24 19.80
CA GLU A 413 -15.38 25.04 21.00
C GLU A 413 -14.83 23.60 21.03
N ALA A 414 -13.56 23.46 21.38
CA ALA A 414 -12.95 22.19 21.75
C ALA A 414 -12.88 22.12 23.28
N VAL A 415 -13.55 21.12 23.87
CA VAL A 415 -13.71 20.99 25.32
C VAL A 415 -13.06 19.70 25.82
N THR A 416 -12.31 19.79 26.92
CA THR A 416 -11.77 18.64 27.66
C THR A 416 -12.10 18.83 29.12
N ASP A 417 -12.72 17.83 29.76
CA ASP A 417 -13.09 17.86 31.18
C ASP A 417 -13.86 19.14 31.58
N GLY A 418 -14.80 19.56 30.72
CA GLY A 418 -15.60 20.77 30.92
C GLY A 418 -14.87 22.09 30.65
N THR A 419 -13.56 22.07 30.37
CA THR A 419 -12.77 23.28 30.10
C THR A 419 -12.61 23.48 28.59
N VAL A 420 -12.89 24.70 28.11
CA VAL A 420 -12.63 25.10 26.72
C VAL A 420 -11.13 25.22 26.51
N ARG A 421 -10.57 24.36 25.65
CA ARG A 421 -9.14 24.35 25.28
C ARG A 421 -8.84 25.24 24.08
N ALA A 422 -9.77 25.31 23.14
CA ALA A 422 -9.70 26.17 21.97
C ALA A 422 -11.11 26.61 21.56
N SER A 423 -11.23 27.79 20.97
CA SER A 423 -12.48 28.30 20.42
C SER A 423 -12.20 29.17 19.19
N ALA A 424 -13.09 29.12 18.21
CA ALA A 424 -13.01 29.99 17.03
C ALA A 424 -14.42 30.32 16.50
N PRO A 425 -14.63 31.53 15.95
CA PRO A 425 -15.86 31.85 15.23
C PRO A 425 -15.96 31.03 13.94
N VAL A 426 -17.18 30.77 13.50
CA VAL A 426 -17.47 30.20 12.18
C VAL A 426 -17.52 31.33 11.17
N LEU A 427 -16.58 31.35 10.23
CA LEU A 427 -16.47 32.31 9.15
C LEU A 427 -16.47 31.55 7.82
N ASN A 428 -17.26 31.98 6.84
CA ASN A 428 -17.36 31.31 5.53
C ASN A 428 -17.64 29.80 5.64
N GLY A 429 -18.50 29.43 6.60
CA GLY A 429 -18.92 28.04 6.83
C GLY A 429 -17.88 27.14 7.51
N MET A 430 -16.76 27.69 8.01
CA MET A 430 -15.73 26.92 8.71
C MET A 430 -15.23 27.64 9.96
N ALA A 431 -14.64 26.90 10.89
CA ALA A 431 -13.86 27.43 11.99
C ALA A 431 -12.46 26.81 11.99
N LEU A 432 -11.47 27.57 12.41
CA LEU A 432 -10.08 27.12 12.49
C LEU A 432 -9.61 27.14 13.94
N LEU A 433 -9.39 25.96 14.52
CA LEU A 433 -8.91 25.82 15.89
C LEU A 433 -7.41 25.56 15.92
N ASN A 434 -6.72 26.15 16.91
CA ASN A 434 -5.36 25.76 17.26
C ASN A 434 -5.41 24.72 18.38
N LEU A 435 -5.11 23.47 18.05
CA LEU A 435 -5.19 22.33 18.95
C LEU A 435 -4.05 21.34 18.65
N PRO A 436 -3.22 20.91 19.62
CA PRO A 436 -2.19 19.91 19.36
C PRO A 436 -2.76 18.63 18.72
N VAL A 437 -2.01 18.02 17.79
CA VAL A 437 -2.39 16.74 17.18
C VAL A 437 -2.55 15.67 18.26
N GLY A 438 -3.65 14.92 18.22
CA GLY A 438 -3.94 13.85 19.20
C GLY A 438 -4.67 14.30 20.44
N SER A 439 -5.05 15.57 20.54
CA SER A 439 -5.74 16.07 21.73
C SER A 439 -7.13 15.43 21.87
N PRO A 440 -7.42 14.72 22.99
CA PRO A 440 -8.74 14.18 23.25
C PRO A 440 -9.70 15.32 23.63
N VAL A 441 -10.52 15.75 22.67
CA VAL A 441 -11.49 16.84 22.86
C VAL A 441 -12.88 16.44 22.40
N LEU A 442 -13.90 16.99 23.04
CA LEU A 442 -15.25 17.07 22.52
C LEU A 442 -15.38 18.37 21.73
N LEU A 443 -15.67 18.28 20.44
CA LEU A 443 -16.01 19.46 19.65
C LEU A 443 -17.49 19.80 19.87
N ARG A 444 -17.79 21.08 20.06
CA ARG A 444 -19.15 21.63 20.22
C ARG A 444 -19.35 22.77 19.24
N GLY A 445 -20.38 22.68 18.41
CA GLY A 445 -20.89 23.78 17.61
C GLY A 445 -21.97 24.53 18.38
N LEU A 446 -21.77 25.83 18.61
CA LEU A 446 -22.70 26.70 19.30
C LEU A 446 -23.35 27.69 18.34
N ASP A 447 -24.65 27.94 18.51
CA ASP A 447 -25.34 29.02 17.83
C ASP A 447 -25.04 30.39 18.46
N ARG A 448 -25.70 31.43 17.93
CA ARG A 448 -25.53 32.82 18.37
C ARG A 448 -25.95 33.04 19.83
N ASP A 449 -26.83 32.20 20.35
CA ASP A 449 -27.39 32.28 21.70
C ASP A 449 -26.58 31.40 22.69
N GLY A 450 -25.52 30.73 22.20
CA GLY A 450 -24.65 29.86 22.98
C GLY A 450 -25.21 28.46 23.21
N GLN A 451 -26.28 28.07 22.53
CA GLN A 451 -26.83 26.71 22.61
C GLN A 451 -26.02 25.76 21.74
N VAL A 452 -25.81 24.53 22.23
CA VAL A 452 -25.11 23.49 21.45
C VAL A 452 -26.06 22.96 20.38
N ARG A 453 -25.61 23.02 19.13
CA ARG A 453 -26.32 22.52 17.96
C ARG A 453 -25.77 21.17 17.50
N SER A 454 -24.44 21.05 17.50
CA SER A 454 -23.73 19.85 17.10
C SER A 454 -22.63 19.52 18.10
N SER A 455 -22.34 18.23 18.29
CA SER A 455 -21.20 17.82 19.11
C SER A 455 -20.70 16.42 18.74
N GLY A 456 -19.40 16.21 18.86
CA GLY A 456 -18.80 14.90 18.62
C GLY A 456 -17.37 14.81 19.15
N PRO A 457 -16.93 13.62 19.60
CA PRO A 457 -15.56 13.44 20.06
C PRO A 457 -14.59 13.50 18.87
N LEU A 458 -13.55 14.32 18.98
CA LEU A 458 -12.41 14.26 18.07
C LEU A 458 -11.48 13.14 18.54
N ARG A 459 -11.39 12.08 17.73
CA ARG A 459 -10.48 10.96 17.98
C ARG A 459 -9.46 10.91 16.86
N GLU A 460 -8.21 11.18 17.21
CA GLU A 460 -7.10 11.06 16.28
C GLU A 460 -5.87 10.55 17.05
N PRO A 461 -5.02 9.69 16.45
CA PRO A 461 -3.75 9.30 17.05
C PRO A 461 -2.86 10.52 17.29
N ALA A 462 -2.16 10.56 18.43
CA ALA A 462 -1.21 11.63 18.76
C ALA A 462 0.09 11.58 17.96
N SER A 463 0.40 10.45 17.34
CA SER A 463 1.61 10.23 16.57
C SER A 463 1.37 9.13 15.53
N GLY A 464 2.30 9.04 14.58
CA GLY A 464 2.33 8.00 13.56
C GLY A 464 1.45 8.30 12.36
N ASP A 465 1.83 7.71 11.24
CA ASP A 465 1.13 7.84 9.96
C ASP A 465 -0.30 7.32 10.08
N ARG A 466 -1.23 7.94 9.33
CA ARG A 466 -2.64 7.55 9.37
C ARG A 466 -3.37 7.86 8.08
N ILE A 467 -4.37 7.03 7.80
CA ILE A 467 -5.31 7.23 6.69
C ILE A 467 -6.72 7.07 7.26
N PHE A 468 -7.57 8.08 7.08
CA PHE A 468 -8.93 8.14 7.64
C PHE A 468 -8.98 7.84 9.14
N ASN A 469 -8.00 8.38 9.89
CA ASN A 469 -7.75 8.14 11.31
C ASN A 469 -7.41 6.70 11.72
N GLU A 470 -7.23 5.77 10.78
CA GLU A 470 -6.62 4.47 11.06
C GLU A 470 -5.10 4.59 11.05
N SER A 471 -4.45 4.11 12.12
CA SER A 471 -3.00 4.12 12.24
C SER A 471 -2.35 3.17 11.24
N VAL A 472 -1.34 3.68 10.54
CA VAL A 472 -0.32 2.87 9.87
C VAL A 472 0.71 2.50 10.93
N VAL A 473 0.94 1.21 11.11
CA VAL A 473 1.79 0.67 12.18
C VAL A 473 3.10 0.18 11.56
N SER A 474 4.23 0.53 12.16
CA SER A 474 5.54 -0.04 11.89
C SER A 474 6.34 -0.10 13.20
N ASN A 475 6.13 -1.17 13.96
CA ASN A 475 6.60 -1.41 15.33
C ASN A 475 7.37 -2.74 15.42
N TRP A 476 8.39 -2.90 14.57
CA TRP A 476 9.21 -4.11 14.54
C TRP A 476 10.09 -4.23 15.77
#